data_AF-A0A255TL99-F1
#
_entry.id   AF-A0A255TL99-F1
#
_cell.length_a   1.000
_cell.length_b   1.000
_cell.length_c   1.000
_cell.angle_alpha   90.00
_cell.angle_beta   90.00
_cell.angle_gamma   90.00
#
_symmetry.space_group_name_H-M   'P 1'
#
loop_
_entity.id
_entity.type
_entity.pdbx_description
1 polymer ?
#
loop_
_entity_poly.entity_id
_entity_poly.type
_entity_poly.pdbx_seq_one_letter_code
_entity_poly.pdbx_strand_id
1 'polypeptide(L)'
;MIKFSLSRIREESPYNLILSGTDFRFITDFGIHYSVSFNKEDIVLGECETYQLIIRKIDEIRSKHDPKVEKTILAIIDEFFRSNLEILLYMCDTSDGRESIRNRLFISWFEKYANKERFTICKAFTSVEGQGLFIGIIVENRNPKIYDIITDFNEQAKLLSASDKPE
;
A
#
# COMPACT_ATOMS: atom_id res chain seq x y z
N MET A 1 11.59 -4.38 11.69
CA MET A 1 11.53 -5.51 10.73
C MET A 1 10.11 -6.04 10.77
N ILE A 2 9.47 -6.12 9.61
CA ILE A 2 8.06 -6.54 9.50
C ILE A 2 7.94 -8.01 9.89
N LYS A 3 6.91 -8.33 10.67
CA LYS A 3 6.54 -9.71 11.01
C LYS A 3 5.45 -10.20 10.07
N PHE A 4 5.51 -11.45 9.67
CA PHE A 4 4.46 -12.08 8.87
C PHE A 4 4.51 -13.62 8.97
N SER A 5 3.41 -14.27 8.61
CA SER A 5 3.30 -15.72 8.43
C SER A 5 2.96 -16.05 6.98
N LEU A 6 3.92 -16.61 6.24
CA LEU A 6 3.69 -17.04 4.86
C LEU A 6 2.58 -18.09 4.75
N SER A 7 2.43 -18.97 5.74
CA SER A 7 1.37 -19.98 5.74
C SER A 7 -0.02 -19.37 5.82
N ARG A 8 -0.23 -18.34 6.65
CA ARG A 8 -1.52 -17.62 6.74
C ARG A 8 -1.86 -16.91 5.44
N ILE A 9 -0.89 -16.24 4.81
CA ILE A 9 -1.10 -15.59 3.51
C ILE A 9 -1.53 -16.62 2.46
N ARG A 10 -0.86 -17.79 2.43
CA ARG A 10 -1.19 -18.86 1.49
C ARG A 10 -2.58 -19.47 1.70
N GLU A 11 -3.06 -19.51 2.93
CA GLU A 11 -4.39 -20.02 3.27
C GLU A 11 -5.51 -19.08 2.76
N GLU A 12 -5.28 -17.77 2.85
CA GLU A 12 -6.26 -16.73 2.46
C GLU A 12 -6.15 -16.33 0.97
N SER A 13 -5.03 -16.66 0.32
CA SER A 13 -4.72 -16.23 -1.06
C SER A 13 -5.15 -17.26 -2.11
N PRO A 14 -5.81 -16.84 -3.21
CA PRO A 14 -6.12 -17.74 -4.32
C PRO A 14 -4.89 -18.11 -5.18
N TYR A 15 -3.81 -17.34 -5.12
CA TYR A 15 -2.55 -17.67 -5.79
C TYR A 15 -1.51 -18.16 -4.78
N ASN A 16 -0.78 -19.21 -5.17
CA ASN A 16 0.32 -19.72 -4.37
C ASN A 16 1.47 -18.71 -4.36
N LEU A 17 1.89 -18.30 -3.16
CA LEU A 17 2.99 -17.36 -2.99
C LEU A 17 4.27 -18.07 -2.55
N ILE A 18 5.41 -17.57 -2.99
CA ILE A 18 6.71 -17.87 -2.41
C ILE A 18 7.32 -16.59 -1.82
N LEU A 19 8.18 -16.76 -0.82
CA LEU A 19 9.02 -15.67 -0.34
C LEU A 19 10.39 -15.76 -1.03
N SER A 20 10.79 -14.69 -1.72
CA SER A 20 12.07 -14.58 -2.41
C SER A 20 12.83 -13.37 -1.86
N GLY A 21 13.69 -13.58 -0.87
CA GLY A 21 14.27 -12.48 -0.09
C GLY A 21 13.19 -11.86 0.81
N THR A 22 12.88 -10.58 0.58
CA THR A 22 11.81 -9.84 1.28
C THR A 22 10.49 -9.81 0.51
N ASP A 23 10.49 -10.34 -0.72
CA ASP A 23 9.39 -10.17 -1.65
C ASP A 23 8.46 -11.38 -1.65
N PHE A 24 7.15 -11.13 -1.56
CA PHE A 24 6.13 -12.12 -1.87
C PHE A 24 5.93 -12.18 -3.38
N ARG A 25 6.23 -13.33 -3.98
CA ARG A 25 6.08 -13.55 -5.42
C ARG A 25 5.03 -14.59 -5.72
N PHE A 26 4.24 -14.34 -6.76
CA PHE A 26 3.25 -15.28 -7.27
C PHE A 26 3.09 -15.14 -8.78
N ILE A 27 2.57 -16.20 -9.40
CA ILE A 27 2.30 -16.27 -10.84
C ILE A 27 0.80 -16.45 -11.01
N THR A 28 0.18 -15.63 -11.86
CA THR A 28 -1.25 -15.72 -12.14
C THR A 28 -1.58 -16.89 -13.07
N ASP A 29 -2.86 -17.24 -13.20
CA ASP A 29 -3.32 -18.23 -14.21
C ASP A 29 -3.02 -17.79 -15.65
N PHE A 30 -2.75 -16.49 -15.85
CA PHE A 30 -2.34 -15.91 -17.13
C PHE A 30 -0.82 -15.88 -17.34
N GLY A 31 -0.04 -16.47 -16.43
CA GLY A 31 1.42 -16.49 -16.50
C GLY A 31 2.08 -15.14 -16.20
N ILE A 32 1.38 -14.21 -15.54
CA ILE A 32 1.93 -12.91 -15.15
C ILE A 32 2.57 -13.03 -13.77
N HIS A 33 3.82 -12.62 -13.65
CA HIS A 33 4.59 -12.61 -12.43
C HIS A 33 4.40 -11.29 -11.69
N TYR A 34 4.04 -11.39 -10.42
CA TYR A 34 3.95 -10.27 -9.50
C TYR A 34 4.96 -10.41 -8.37
N SER A 35 5.48 -9.27 -7.91
CA SER A 35 6.22 -9.13 -6.67
C SER A 35 5.52 -8.10 -5.79
N VAL A 36 5.34 -8.43 -4.51
CA VAL A 36 4.83 -7.52 -3.50
C VAL A 36 5.82 -7.45 -2.36
N SER A 37 6.22 -6.24 -1.97
CA SER A 37 7.15 -6.02 -0.88
C SER A 37 6.74 -4.81 -0.05
N PHE A 38 7.38 -4.69 1.10
CA PHE A 38 7.19 -3.59 2.03
C PHE A 38 8.54 -2.99 2.37
N ASN A 39 8.76 -1.73 1.98
CA ASN A 39 9.99 -1.02 2.29
C ASN A 39 9.77 -0.15 3.52
N LYS A 40 10.71 -0.18 4.47
CA LYS A 40 10.67 0.74 5.61
C LYS A 40 11.04 2.14 5.09
N GLU A 41 10.22 3.12 5.41
CA GLU A 41 10.48 4.53 5.13
C GLU A 41 11.07 5.23 6.35
N ASP A 42 11.75 6.35 6.13
CA ASP A 42 12.33 7.17 7.22
C ASP A 42 11.27 8.02 7.95
N ILE A 43 10.09 8.17 7.35
CA ILE A 43 8.95 8.86 7.95
C ILE A 43 8.35 8.05 9.10
N VAL A 44 8.30 8.68 10.28
CA VAL A 44 7.63 8.17 11.48
C VAL A 44 6.44 9.08 11.77
N LEU A 45 5.27 8.49 12.02
CA LEU A 45 4.04 9.21 12.34
C LEU A 45 3.44 8.60 13.60
N GLY A 46 3.04 9.42 14.58
CA GLY A 46 2.49 8.96 15.85
C GLY A 46 3.36 7.93 16.56
N GLU A 47 4.69 8.06 16.45
CA GLU A 47 5.70 7.10 16.96
C GLU A 47 5.63 5.70 16.33
N CYS A 48 4.88 5.52 15.24
CA CYS A 48 4.80 4.27 14.48
C CYS A 48 5.68 4.30 13.24
N GLU A 49 6.19 3.12 12.89
CA GLU A 49 7.03 2.92 11.72
C GLU A 49 6.16 2.90 10.46
N THR A 50 6.64 3.53 9.40
CA THR A 50 5.94 3.55 8.11
C THR A 50 6.58 2.59 7.12
N TYR A 51 5.74 1.81 6.45
CA TYR A 51 6.17 0.87 5.42
C TYR A 51 5.46 1.12 4.09
N GLN A 52 6.22 1.41 3.05
CA GLN A 52 5.70 1.57 1.69
C GLN A 52 5.33 0.21 1.09
N LEU A 53 4.07 0.07 0.67
CA LEU A 53 3.60 -1.04 -0.15
C LEU A 53 4.10 -0.88 -1.58
N ILE A 54 4.89 -1.84 -2.05
CA ILE A 54 5.35 -1.90 -3.44
C ILE A 54 4.70 -3.09 -4.12
N ILE A 55 3.91 -2.82 -5.16
CA ILE A 55 3.30 -3.85 -6.02
C ILE A 55 3.91 -3.73 -7.41
N ARG A 56 4.70 -4.73 -7.81
CA ARG A 56 5.36 -4.78 -9.12
C ARG A 56 4.78 -5.90 -9.96
N LYS A 57 4.36 -5.53 -11.16
CA LYS A 57 4.16 -6.48 -12.26
C LYS A 57 5.49 -6.63 -12.99
N ILE A 58 6.05 -7.83 -12.98
CA ILE A 58 7.40 -8.09 -13.52
C ILE A 58 7.38 -8.16 -15.05
N ASP A 59 6.35 -8.78 -15.63
CA ASP A 59 6.25 -8.93 -17.08
C ASP A 59 5.62 -7.70 -17.76
N GLU A 60 5.95 -7.47 -19.03
CA GLU A 60 5.31 -6.43 -19.85
C GLU A 60 3.97 -6.88 -20.48
N ILE A 61 3.58 -8.15 -20.29
CA ILE A 61 2.33 -8.73 -20.84
C ILE A 61 1.12 -7.89 -20.41
N ARG A 62 0.26 -7.46 -21.35
CA ARG A 62 -0.92 -6.66 -21.01
C ARG A 62 -1.83 -7.43 -20.04
N SER A 63 -2.11 -6.82 -18.89
CA SER A 63 -3.01 -7.41 -17.90
C SER A 63 -4.44 -7.48 -18.42
N LYS A 64 -5.08 -8.64 -18.24
CA LYS A 64 -6.54 -8.78 -18.23
C LYS A 64 -7.04 -8.53 -16.81
N HIS A 65 -8.31 -8.22 -16.66
CA HIS A 65 -8.92 -8.13 -15.33
C HIS A 65 -8.86 -9.50 -14.65
N ASP A 66 -8.25 -9.55 -13.46
CA ASP A 66 -8.06 -10.76 -12.69
C ASP A 66 -8.35 -10.49 -11.20
N PRO A 67 -9.55 -10.84 -10.71
CA PRO A 67 -9.92 -10.67 -9.30
C PRO A 67 -9.05 -11.46 -8.32
N LYS A 68 -8.33 -12.51 -8.77
CA LYS A 68 -7.46 -13.28 -7.89
C LYS A 68 -6.20 -12.48 -7.52
N VAL A 69 -5.73 -11.59 -8.39
CA VAL A 69 -4.62 -10.67 -8.07
C VAL A 69 -5.01 -9.74 -6.93
N GLU A 70 -6.19 -9.11 -7.01
CA GLU A 70 -6.75 -8.28 -5.95
C GLU A 70 -6.80 -9.03 -4.61
N LYS A 71 -7.42 -10.22 -4.58
CA LYS A 71 -7.53 -11.05 -3.37
C LYS A 71 -6.17 -11.46 -2.79
N THR A 72 -5.22 -11.80 -3.66
CA THR A 72 -3.86 -12.18 -3.25
C THR A 72 -3.14 -11.01 -2.58
N ILE A 73 -3.19 -9.82 -3.18
CA ILE A 73 -2.57 -8.61 -2.61
C ILE A 73 -3.22 -8.25 -1.28
N LEU A 74 -4.55 -8.32 -1.19
CA LEU A 74 -5.28 -8.05 0.05
C LEU A 74 -4.93 -9.05 1.16
N ALA A 75 -4.72 -10.33 0.86
CA ALA A 75 -4.26 -11.32 1.85
C ALA A 75 -2.86 -10.97 2.42
N ILE A 76 -1.95 -10.46 1.58
CA ILE A 76 -0.63 -9.99 2.03
C ILE A 76 -0.78 -8.77 2.96
N ILE A 77 -1.62 -7.79 2.58
CA ILE A 77 -1.88 -6.60 3.40
C ILE A 77 -2.58 -6.97 4.72
N ASP A 78 -3.49 -7.93 4.70
CA ASP A 78 -4.17 -8.39 5.92
C ASP A 78 -3.17 -8.99 6.90
N GLU A 79 -2.25 -9.83 6.42
CA GLU A 79 -1.20 -10.41 7.27
C GLU A 79 -0.25 -9.35 7.83
N PHE A 80 0.05 -8.30 7.06
CA PHE A 80 0.81 -7.14 7.57
C PHE A 80 0.12 -6.56 8.81
N PHE A 81 -1.17 -6.24 8.76
CA PHE A 81 -1.87 -5.67 9.91
C PHE A 81 -2.17 -6.69 11.02
N ARG A 82 -2.27 -7.99 10.72
CA ARG A 82 -2.40 -9.03 11.76
C ARG A 82 -1.15 -9.14 12.62
N SER A 83 0.02 -8.98 12.00
CA SER A 83 1.31 -9.20 12.65
C SER A 83 1.98 -7.91 13.12
N ASN A 84 1.51 -6.74 12.69
CA ASN A 84 2.11 -5.45 12.94
C ASN A 84 1.02 -4.40 13.19
N LEU A 85 1.20 -3.53 14.19
CA LEU A 85 0.36 -2.35 14.41
C LEU A 85 1.11 -1.10 13.90
N GLU A 86 1.58 -1.18 12.65
CA GLU A 86 2.39 -0.15 12.00
C GLU A 86 1.62 0.48 10.84
N ILE A 87 2.22 1.47 10.17
CA ILE A 87 1.56 2.24 9.12
C ILE A 87 1.91 1.65 7.76
N LEU A 88 0.89 1.46 6.92
CA LEU A 88 1.08 1.11 5.53
C LEU A 88 0.96 2.37 4.67
N LEU A 89 2.05 2.76 4.02
CA LEU A 89 2.10 3.84 3.04
C LEU A 89 1.83 3.26 1.65
N TYR A 90 0.91 3.89 0.94
CA TYR A 90 0.60 3.59 -0.45
C TYR A 90 0.87 4.82 -1.30
N MET A 91 1.70 4.64 -2.33
CA MET A 91 1.91 5.61 -3.38
C MET A 91 2.05 4.88 -4.72
N CYS A 92 1.59 5.52 -5.78
CA CYS A 92 1.74 4.98 -7.12
C CYS A 92 3.03 5.48 -7.75
N ASP A 93 3.72 4.58 -8.46
CA ASP A 93 4.69 4.96 -9.49
C ASP A 93 4.04 5.98 -10.45
N THR A 94 4.79 6.99 -10.89
CA THR A 94 4.36 8.09 -11.77
C THR A 94 5.02 8.04 -13.16
N SER A 95 5.93 7.08 -13.40
CA SER A 95 6.80 7.03 -14.59
C SER A 95 6.07 6.85 -15.92
N ASP A 96 4.87 6.24 -15.92
CA ASP A 96 4.07 5.98 -17.13
C ASP A 96 2.81 6.86 -17.24
N GLY A 97 2.63 7.84 -16.34
CA GLY A 97 1.46 8.73 -16.31
C GLY A 97 0.12 8.07 -15.98
N ARG A 98 0.13 6.86 -15.40
CA ARG A 98 -1.08 6.09 -15.03
C ARG A 98 -1.32 6.01 -13.53
N GLU A 99 -0.64 6.82 -12.73
CA GLU A 99 -0.76 6.89 -11.28
C GLU A 99 -2.20 7.13 -10.82
N SER A 100 -2.96 7.99 -11.50
CA SER A 100 -4.35 8.27 -11.15
C SER A 100 -5.26 7.03 -11.32
N ILE A 101 -5.01 6.21 -12.34
CA ILE A 101 -5.75 4.98 -12.61
C ILE A 101 -5.38 3.92 -11.57
N ARG A 102 -4.08 3.76 -11.29
CA ARG A 102 -3.58 2.81 -10.28
C ARG A 102 -4.10 3.17 -8.89
N ASN A 103 -4.07 4.44 -8.52
CA ASN A 103 -4.58 4.94 -7.24
C ASN A 103 -6.07 4.61 -7.09
N ARG A 104 -6.88 4.95 -8.10
CA ARG A 104 -8.32 4.63 -8.08
C ARG A 104 -8.58 3.14 -7.97
N LEU A 105 -7.80 2.31 -8.66
CA LEU A 105 -7.94 0.86 -8.64
C LEU A 105 -7.64 0.29 -7.24
N PHE A 106 -6.50 0.66 -6.66
CA PHE A 106 -6.11 0.18 -5.34
C PHE A 106 -7.05 0.65 -4.23
N ILE A 107 -7.42 1.94 -4.24
CA ILE A 107 -8.37 2.47 -3.26
C ILE A 107 -9.73 1.75 -3.39
N SER A 108 -10.19 1.47 -4.61
CA SER A 108 -11.41 0.67 -4.82
C SER A 108 -11.31 -0.75 -4.25
N TRP A 109 -10.18 -1.44 -4.50
CA TRP A 109 -9.92 -2.76 -3.91
C TRP A 109 -9.93 -2.72 -2.39
N PHE A 110 -9.20 -1.77 -1.82
CA PHE A 110 -9.02 -1.68 -0.39
C PHE A 110 -10.30 -1.23 0.30
N GLU A 111 -11.03 -0.23 -0.19
CA GLU A 111 -12.31 0.22 0.41
C GLU A 111 -13.40 -0.86 0.34
N LYS A 112 -13.38 -1.74 -0.67
CA LYS A 112 -14.29 -2.90 -0.77
C LYS A 112 -13.94 -3.99 0.25
N TYR A 113 -12.65 -4.16 0.54
CA TYR A 113 -12.15 -5.14 1.49
C TYR A 113 -12.19 -4.65 2.94
N ALA A 114 -11.85 -3.39 3.14
CA ALA A 114 -11.68 -2.75 4.42
C ALA A 114 -13.04 -2.49 5.03
N ASN A 115 -13.40 -3.30 6.03
CA ASN A 115 -14.43 -2.88 6.97
C ASN A 115 -13.99 -1.52 7.56
N LYS A 116 -14.84 -0.49 7.44
CA LYS A 116 -14.59 0.86 7.99
C LYS A 116 -14.37 0.85 9.50
N GLU A 117 -14.85 -0.18 10.19
CA GLU A 117 -14.61 -0.40 11.61
C GLU A 117 -13.20 -0.89 11.91
N ARG A 118 -12.50 -1.48 10.92
CA ARG A 118 -11.16 -2.06 11.10
C ARG A 118 -10.04 -1.14 10.64
N PHE A 119 -10.22 -0.36 9.57
CA PHE A 119 -9.14 0.46 9.00
C PHE A 119 -9.55 1.92 8.80
N THR A 120 -8.59 2.80 9.00
CA THR A 120 -8.66 4.22 8.62
C THR A 120 -7.69 4.49 7.47
N ILE A 121 -8.16 5.23 6.47
CA ILE A 121 -7.39 5.60 5.28
C ILE A 121 -7.31 7.12 5.23
N CYS A 122 -6.09 7.67 5.25
CA CYS A 122 -5.85 9.09 5.01
C CYS A 122 -5.23 9.25 3.63
N LYS A 123 -5.72 10.22 2.85
CA LYS A 123 -5.32 10.44 1.46
C LYS A 123 -4.87 11.89 1.30
N ALA A 124 -3.77 12.09 0.59
CA ALA A 124 -3.24 13.39 0.22
C ALA A 124 -2.87 13.38 -1.27
N PHE A 125 -2.96 14.55 -1.89
CA PHE A 125 -2.42 14.80 -3.21
C PHE A 125 -1.47 15.99 -3.08
N THR A 126 -0.22 15.80 -3.52
CA THR A 126 0.80 16.85 -3.53
C THR A 126 1.44 16.92 -4.91
N SER A 127 2.08 18.03 -5.24
CA SER A 127 3.04 18.08 -6.33
C SER A 127 4.44 18.04 -5.74
N VAL A 128 5.36 17.36 -6.42
CA VAL A 128 6.79 17.42 -6.14
C VAL A 128 7.45 17.62 -7.48
N GLU A 129 8.21 18.71 -7.64
CA GLU A 129 8.88 19.07 -8.90
C GLU A 129 7.91 19.15 -10.11
N GLY A 130 6.66 19.56 -9.86
CA GLY A 130 5.62 19.66 -10.89
C GLY A 130 4.96 18.31 -11.25
N GLN A 131 5.35 17.21 -10.60
CA GLN A 131 4.72 15.91 -10.76
C GLN A 131 3.70 15.64 -9.64
N GLY A 132 2.45 15.39 -10.02
CA GLY A 132 1.39 15.04 -9.08
C GLY A 132 1.62 13.67 -8.46
N LEU A 133 1.56 13.61 -7.13
CA LEU A 133 1.76 12.40 -6.34
C LEU A 133 0.53 12.13 -5.47
N PHE A 134 -0.07 10.96 -5.68
CA PHE A 134 -1.12 10.42 -4.81
C PHE A 134 -0.48 9.63 -3.68
N ILE A 135 -0.64 10.12 -2.45
CA ILE A 135 -0.13 9.48 -1.25
C ILE A 135 -1.32 9.09 -0.38
N GLY A 136 -1.30 7.89 0.18
CA GLY A 136 -2.22 7.53 1.24
C GLY A 136 -1.55 6.68 2.31
N ILE A 137 -2.00 6.83 3.54
CA ILE A 137 -1.66 5.90 4.61
C ILE A 137 -2.89 5.09 5.00
N ILE A 138 -2.64 3.84 5.38
CA ILE A 138 -3.64 2.92 5.93
C ILE A 138 -3.17 2.52 7.32
N VAL A 139 -4.08 2.64 8.29
CA VAL A 139 -3.83 2.33 9.70
C VAL A 139 -4.95 1.43 10.20
N GLU A 140 -4.61 0.38 10.94
CA GLU A 140 -5.62 -0.43 11.62
C GLU A 140 -6.14 0.29 12.87
N ASN A 141 -7.45 0.34 13.07
CA ASN A 141 -8.12 1.08 14.13
C ASN A 141 -7.78 0.57 15.56
N ARG A 142 -7.15 -0.61 15.67
CA ARG A 142 -6.59 -1.13 16.93
C ARG A 142 -5.29 -0.45 17.34
N ASN A 143 -4.65 0.30 16.45
CA ASN A 143 -3.42 1.01 16.76
C ASN A 143 -3.72 2.11 17.80
N PRO A 144 -3.10 2.08 19.00
CA PRO A 144 -3.37 3.03 20.08
C PRO A 144 -2.94 4.47 19.74
N LYS A 145 -2.13 4.66 18.71
CA LYS A 145 -1.59 5.95 18.26
C LYS A 145 -2.34 6.54 17.06
N ILE A 146 -3.47 5.95 16.67
CA ILE A 146 -4.21 6.34 15.45
C ILE A 146 -4.49 7.84 15.35
N TYR A 147 -4.85 8.51 16.44
CA TYR A 147 -5.10 9.96 16.43
C TYR A 147 -3.83 10.78 16.14
N ASP A 148 -2.70 10.39 16.75
CA ASP A 148 -1.42 11.04 16.54
C ASP A 148 -0.93 10.81 15.11
N ILE A 149 -1.06 9.57 14.60
CA ILE A 149 -0.71 9.21 13.21
C ILE A 149 -1.49 10.06 12.21
N ILE A 150 -2.81 10.18 12.39
CA ILE A 150 -3.67 10.96 11.50
C ILE A 150 -3.31 12.45 11.57
N THR A 151 -2.98 12.95 12.76
CA THR A 151 -2.59 14.36 12.95
C THR A 151 -1.29 14.65 12.23
N ASP A 152 -0.24 13.86 12.48
CA ASP A 152 1.08 14.01 11.85
C ASP A 152 0.98 13.93 10.33
N PHE A 153 0.23 12.95 9.81
CA PHE A 153 0.04 12.81 8.36
C PHE A 153 -0.61 14.05 7.75
N ASN A 154 -1.65 14.58 8.38
CA ASN A 154 -2.35 15.76 7.88
C ASN A 154 -1.47 17.02 7.94
N GLU A 155 -0.63 17.15 8.97
CA GLU A 155 0.33 18.26 9.08
C GLU A 155 1.39 18.18 7.98
N GLN A 156 1.98 17.00 7.77
CA GLN A 156 2.97 16.81 6.71
C GLN A 156 2.37 17.00 5.31
N ALA A 157 1.17 16.48 5.06
CA ALA A 157 0.47 16.68 3.80
C ALA A 157 0.23 18.17 3.50
N LYS A 158 -0.11 18.97 4.52
CA LYS A 158 -0.25 20.43 4.38
C LYS A 158 1.07 21.10 4.03
N LEU A 159 2.18 20.74 4.70
CA LEU A 159 3.49 21.31 4.44
C LEU A 159 3.95 21.06 2.99
N LEU A 160 3.75 19.82 2.50
CA LEU A 160 4.06 19.46 1.12
C LEU A 160 3.22 20.29 0.13
N SER A 161 1.92 20.45 0.39
CA SER A 161 1.03 21.27 -0.47
C SER A 161 1.29 22.78 -0.41
N ALA A 162 1.87 23.29 0.69
CA ALA A 162 2.15 24.71 0.87
C ALA A 162 3.48 25.15 0.23
N SER A 163 4.39 24.20 0.02
CA SER A 163 5.71 24.42 -0.58
C SER A 163 5.66 24.63 -2.10
N ASP A 164 4.51 24.34 -2.73
CA ASP A 164 4.25 24.44 -4.17
C ASP A 164 3.71 25.82 -4.62
N LYS A 165 3.62 26.82 -3.73
CA LYS A 165 3.24 28.18 -4.17
C LYS A 165 4.43 28.84 -4.89
N PRO A 166 4.31 29.20 -6.19
CA PRO A 166 5.29 30.05 -6.83
C PRO A 166 5.28 31.42 -6.13
N GLU A 167 6.46 31.97 -5.84
CA GLU A 167 6.63 33.43 -5.68
C GLU A 167 6.25 34.17 -6.97
#